data_AF-A0A0B1TR44-F1
#
_entry.id   AF-A0A0B1TR44-F1
#
_cell.length_a   1.000
_cell.length_b   1.000
_cell.length_c   1.000
_cell.angle_alpha   90.00
_cell.angle_beta   90.00
_cell.angle_gamma   90.00
#
_symmetry.space_group_name_H-M   'P 1'
#
loop_
_entity.id
_entity.type
_entity.pdbx_description
1 polymer ?
#
loop_
_entity_poly.entity_id
_entity_poly.type
_entity_poly.pdbx_seq_one_letter_code
_entity_poly.pdbx_strand_id
1 'polypeptide(L)'
;MCDQPDCLLGSTALKVLRNKRRNISFSFITSLLFSTQSFTTSFRFDKQGQRILLAMYICADTYDDEPTFRAYARETVNRHRQFKMDPVLWSAFWTVFTNFLKSRGTVTPQQEQAWMQLGKTFDEECQSHLKALGLPHV
;
A
#
# COMPACT_ATOMS: atom_id res chain seq x y z
N MET A 1 2.73 -9.20 -26.31
CA MET A 1 2.06 -10.06 -25.31
C MET A 1 3.17 -10.70 -24.49
N CYS A 2 3.31 -10.33 -23.23
CA CYS A 2 4.31 -10.92 -22.33
C CYS A 2 3.66 -12.07 -21.57
N ASP A 3 4.14 -13.29 -21.81
CA ASP A 3 3.75 -14.53 -21.11
C ASP A 3 4.65 -14.79 -19.90
N GLN A 4 4.78 -13.82 -18.98
CA GLN A 4 5.40 -14.07 -17.67
C GLN A 4 4.31 -14.20 -16.60
N PRO A 5 4.42 -15.19 -15.67
CA PRO A 5 3.44 -15.38 -14.59
C PRO A 5 3.30 -14.14 -13.69
N ASP A 6 4.30 -13.26 -13.71
CA ASP A 6 4.38 -12.03 -12.93
C ASP A 6 3.47 -10.93 -13.50
N CYS A 7 3.27 -10.88 -14.83
CA CYS A 7 2.34 -9.95 -15.50
C CYS A 7 0.86 -10.23 -15.15
N LEU A 8 0.54 -11.43 -14.68
CA LEU A 8 -0.81 -11.77 -14.21
C LEU A 8 -1.09 -11.22 -12.81
N LEU A 9 -0.07 -10.90 -12.01
CA LEU A 9 -0.23 -10.39 -10.64
C LEU A 9 -0.67 -8.91 -10.62
N GLY A 10 -0.07 -8.04 -11.45
CA GLY A 10 -0.51 -6.66 -11.63
C GLY A 10 -1.95 -6.59 -12.18
N SER A 11 -2.26 -7.42 -13.19
CA SER A 11 -3.62 -7.60 -13.71
C SER A 11 -4.62 -8.07 -12.64
N THR A 12 -4.20 -8.90 -11.68
CA THR A 12 -5.06 -9.40 -10.60
C THR A 12 -5.31 -8.33 -9.53
N ALA A 13 -4.29 -7.55 -9.15
CA ALA A 13 -4.43 -6.40 -8.25
C ALA A 13 -5.35 -5.32 -8.85
N LEU A 14 -5.18 -5.02 -10.14
CA LEU A 14 -6.09 -4.18 -10.93
C LEU A 14 -7.52 -4.74 -10.97
N LYS A 15 -7.71 -6.06 -11.14
CA LYS A 15 -9.04 -6.71 -11.08
C LYS A 15 -9.67 -6.62 -9.67
N VAL A 16 -8.90 -6.73 -8.59
CA VAL A 16 -9.39 -6.55 -7.20
C VAL A 16 -9.93 -5.14 -7.00
N LEU A 17 -9.13 -4.14 -7.38
CA LEU A 17 -9.45 -2.73 -7.20
C LEU A 17 -10.59 -2.27 -8.12
N ARG A 18 -10.63 -2.79 -9.36
CA ARG A 18 -11.68 -2.50 -10.35
C ARG A 18 -13.04 -3.11 -9.96
N ASN A 19 -13.07 -4.23 -9.24
CA ASN A 19 -14.30 -4.86 -8.74
C ASN A 19 -14.81 -4.22 -7.43
N LYS A 20 -13.93 -3.58 -6.64
CA LYS A 20 -14.27 -2.90 -5.37
C LYS A 20 -14.76 -1.45 -5.53
N ARG A 21 -15.09 -1.01 -6.75
CA ARG A 21 -15.59 0.34 -7.10
C ARG A 21 -16.90 0.77 -6.42
N ARG A 22 -17.57 -0.08 -5.63
CA ARG A 22 -18.94 0.21 -5.16
C ARG A 22 -19.14 0.40 -3.65
N ASN A 23 -18.20 0.08 -2.75
CA ASN A 23 -18.53 0.04 -1.31
C ASN A 23 -17.36 0.25 -0.32
N ILE A 24 -16.32 1.00 -0.67
CA ILE A 24 -15.31 1.39 0.34
C ILE A 24 -15.72 2.74 0.91
N SER A 25 -16.34 2.72 2.10
CA SER A 25 -16.61 3.95 2.86
C SER A 25 -15.29 4.55 3.36
N PHE A 26 -15.08 5.82 3.00
CA PHE A 26 -13.82 6.57 3.01
C PHE A 26 -13.25 6.89 4.40
N SER A 27 -14.02 6.73 5.47
CA SER A 27 -13.69 7.23 6.81
C SER A 27 -12.83 6.30 7.68
N PHE A 28 -12.54 5.07 7.24
CA PHE A 28 -12.09 4.00 8.16
C PHE A 28 -10.66 3.48 7.96
N ILE A 29 -10.01 3.66 6.80
CA ILE A 29 -8.60 3.22 6.60
C ILE A 29 -7.69 3.92 7.61
N THR A 30 -8.01 5.16 7.92
CA THR A 30 -7.32 6.00 8.90
C THR A 30 -7.58 5.55 10.35
N SER A 31 -8.70 4.91 10.65
CA SER A 31 -8.97 4.37 11.99
C SER A 31 -8.24 3.04 12.26
N LEU A 32 -7.83 2.29 11.23
CA LEU A 32 -7.16 1.00 11.38
C LEU A 32 -5.62 1.13 11.53
N LEU A 33 -5.05 2.22 11.01
CA LEU A 33 -3.61 2.53 11.13
C LEU A 33 -3.24 3.21 12.47
N PHE A 34 -4.21 3.75 13.20
CA PHE A 34 -4.01 4.39 14.50
C PHE A 34 -4.81 3.63 15.56
N SER A 35 -4.14 2.71 16.27
CA SER A 35 -4.75 1.98 17.38
C SER A 35 -5.14 2.94 18.52
N THR A 36 -6.36 2.73 19.03
CA THR A 36 -6.91 3.11 20.36
C THR A 36 -7.29 4.55 20.71
N GLN A 37 -7.76 5.40 19.79
CA GLN A 37 -8.57 6.55 20.21
C GLN A 37 -9.83 6.71 19.36
N SER A 38 -10.96 6.87 20.05
CA SER A 38 -12.28 7.11 19.48
C SER A 38 -12.27 8.40 18.67
N PHE A 39 -12.08 8.30 17.36
CA PHE A 39 -12.12 9.47 16.50
C PHE A 39 -13.45 9.54 15.76
N THR A 40 -14.24 10.52 16.19
CA THR A 40 -15.35 11.05 15.42
C THR A 40 -14.85 11.60 14.09
N THR A 41 -15.72 11.48 13.08
CA THR A 41 -15.66 12.05 11.73
C THR A 41 -14.88 13.36 11.62
N SER A 42 -13.56 13.29 11.49
CA SER A 42 -12.72 14.48 11.33
C SER A 42 -12.33 14.58 9.86
N PHE A 43 -12.58 15.75 9.26
CA PHE A 43 -12.23 16.08 7.87
C PHE A 43 -10.76 15.81 7.52
N ARG A 44 -9.86 15.78 8.52
CA ARG A 44 -8.45 15.42 8.37
C ARG A 44 -8.27 13.96 7.98
N PHE A 45 -9.06 13.06 8.56
CA PHE A 45 -9.00 11.63 8.28
C PHE A 45 -9.64 11.27 6.94
N ASP A 46 -10.65 12.01 6.49
CA ASP A 46 -11.24 11.82 5.15
C ASP A 46 -10.23 12.16 4.04
N LYS A 47 -9.55 13.32 4.19
CA LYS A 47 -8.49 13.73 3.24
C LYS A 47 -7.31 12.78 3.23
N GLN A 48 -6.89 12.30 4.40
CA GLN A 48 -5.78 11.35 4.52
C GLN A 48 -6.16 9.96 4.01
N GLY A 49 -7.40 9.52 4.24
CA GLY A 49 -7.98 8.28 3.73
C GLY A 49 -8.02 8.24 2.20
N GLN A 50 -8.40 9.36 1.56
CA GLN A 50 -8.36 9.47 0.10
C GLN A 50 -6.92 9.41 -0.45
N ARG A 51 -5.96 10.04 0.23
CA ARG A 51 -4.54 10.03 -0.19
C ARG A 51 -3.92 8.64 -0.11
N ILE A 52 -4.16 7.91 0.98
CA ILE A 52 -3.62 6.55 1.11
C ILE A 52 -4.28 5.59 0.12
N LEU A 53 -5.58 5.73 -0.13
CA LEU A 53 -6.25 4.90 -1.11
C LEU A 53 -5.72 5.17 -2.53
N LEU A 54 -5.52 6.43 -2.91
CA LEU A 54 -4.88 6.81 -4.17
C LEU A 54 -3.48 6.19 -4.28
N ALA A 55 -2.68 6.22 -3.21
CA ALA A 55 -1.36 5.61 -3.19
C ALA A 55 -1.42 4.11 -3.50
N MET A 56 -2.41 3.39 -2.95
CA MET A 56 -2.60 1.96 -3.23
C MET A 56 -3.00 1.69 -4.68
N TYR A 57 -3.80 2.57 -5.29
CA TYR A 57 -4.10 2.48 -6.73
C TYR A 57 -2.85 2.68 -7.57
N ILE A 58 -2.02 3.69 -7.26
CA ILE A 58 -0.76 3.94 -7.96
C ILE A 58 0.13 2.70 -7.86
N CYS A 59 0.38 2.19 -6.65
CA CYS A 59 1.20 1.00 -6.44
C CYS A 59 0.72 -0.20 -7.27
N ALA A 60 -0.60 -0.45 -7.33
CA ALA A 60 -1.13 -1.58 -8.09
C ALA A 60 -1.10 -1.37 -9.61
N ASP A 61 -1.37 -0.15 -10.09
CA ASP A 61 -1.42 0.17 -11.52
C ASP A 61 -0.01 0.25 -12.14
N THR A 62 0.98 0.71 -11.36
CA THR A 62 2.36 0.82 -11.83
C THR A 62 3.19 -0.42 -11.58
N TYR A 63 2.67 -1.48 -10.95
CA TYR A 63 3.48 -2.64 -10.54
C TYR A 63 4.15 -3.35 -11.72
N ASP A 64 3.45 -3.45 -12.85
CA ASP A 64 3.98 -4.05 -14.08
C ASP A 64 5.02 -3.13 -14.78
N ASP A 65 5.10 -1.85 -14.38
CA ASP A 65 6.14 -0.90 -14.77
C ASP A 65 7.10 -0.66 -13.59
N GLU A 66 7.97 -1.66 -13.35
CA GLU A 66 8.85 -1.73 -12.18
C GLU A 66 9.66 -0.43 -11.92
N PRO A 67 10.26 0.23 -12.93
CA PRO A 67 10.94 1.52 -12.72
C PRO A 67 10.04 2.60 -12.10
N THR A 68 8.79 2.71 -12.57
CA THR A 68 7.81 3.68 -12.06
C THR A 68 7.35 3.30 -10.66
N PHE A 69 7.06 2.02 -10.42
CA PHE A 69 6.71 1.52 -9.09
C PHE A 69 7.79 1.83 -8.04
N ARG A 70 9.04 1.50 -8.35
CA ARG A 70 10.18 1.75 -7.45
C ARG A 70 10.42 3.25 -7.24
N ALA A 71 10.27 4.07 -8.28
CA ALA A 71 10.33 5.52 -8.14
C ALA A 71 9.25 6.06 -7.17
N TYR A 72 8.03 5.52 -7.26
CA TYR A 72 6.95 5.88 -6.34
C TYR A 72 7.24 5.45 -4.89
N ALA A 73 7.84 4.28 -4.68
CA ALA A 73 8.26 3.82 -3.35
C ALA A 73 9.29 4.78 -2.72
N ARG A 74 10.31 5.20 -3.48
CA ARG A 74 11.31 6.18 -3.02
C ARG A 74 10.70 7.54 -2.69
N GLU A 75 9.79 8.02 -3.53
CA GLU A 75 9.08 9.27 -3.28
C GLU A 75 8.19 9.18 -2.04
N THR A 76 7.58 8.01 -1.80
CA THR A 76 6.82 7.75 -0.59
C THR A 76 7.73 7.82 0.63
N VAL A 77 8.91 7.19 0.61
CA VAL A 77 9.91 7.34 1.70
C VAL A 77 10.24 8.80 1.94
N ASN A 78 10.57 9.56 0.89
CA ASN A 78 10.94 10.98 0.99
C ASN A 78 9.89 11.82 1.72
N ARG A 79 8.60 11.63 1.40
CA ARG A 79 7.48 12.33 2.05
C ARG A 79 7.28 11.95 3.52
N HIS A 80 7.73 10.75 3.91
CA HIS A 80 7.57 10.23 5.27
C HIS A 80 8.80 10.42 6.16
N ARG A 81 9.94 10.88 5.62
CA ARG A 81 11.19 11.12 6.38
C ARG A 81 10.99 11.99 7.62
N GLN A 82 10.15 13.03 7.51
CA GLN A 82 9.86 13.95 8.62
C GLN A 82 9.21 13.27 9.84
N PHE A 83 8.54 12.13 9.63
CA PHE A 83 7.86 11.40 10.69
C PHE A 83 8.76 10.40 11.43
N LYS A 84 10.02 10.21 10.97
CA LYS A 84 11.00 9.30 11.59
C LYS A 84 10.41 7.93 11.92
N MET A 85 9.68 7.36 10.95
CA MET A 85 9.04 6.06 11.10
C MET A 85 10.06 4.95 11.33
N ASP A 86 9.69 3.97 12.15
CA ASP A 86 10.46 2.73 12.28
C ASP A 86 10.49 2.02 10.91
N PRO A 87 11.68 1.64 10.40
CA PRO A 87 11.83 1.02 9.08
C PRO A 87 11.05 -0.30 8.92
N VAL A 88 10.72 -1.02 10.00
CA VAL A 88 9.90 -2.24 9.94
C VAL A 88 8.46 -1.94 9.50
N LEU A 89 7.99 -0.70 9.66
CA LEU A 89 6.63 -0.32 9.31
C LEU A 89 6.35 -0.35 7.80
N TRP A 90 7.39 -0.28 6.95
CA TRP A 90 7.25 -0.35 5.49
C TRP A 90 6.70 -1.71 5.04
N SER A 91 7.16 -2.80 5.63
CA SER A 91 6.60 -4.14 5.40
C SER A 91 5.29 -4.37 6.17
N ALA A 92 5.21 -3.94 7.44
CA ALA A 92 4.06 -4.19 8.30
C ALA A 92 2.75 -3.56 7.77
N PHE A 93 2.84 -2.44 7.05
CA PHE A 93 1.71 -1.76 6.43
C PHE A 93 0.84 -2.69 5.56
N TRP A 94 1.47 -3.58 4.79
CA TRP A 94 0.75 -4.42 3.83
C TRP A 94 -0.16 -5.44 4.51
N THR A 95 0.24 -5.96 5.67
CA THR A 95 -0.61 -6.77 6.54
C THR A 95 -1.83 -5.98 7.04
N VAL A 96 -1.63 -4.72 7.45
CA VAL A 96 -2.74 -3.86 7.88
C VAL A 96 -3.70 -3.60 6.71
N PHE A 97 -3.16 -3.36 5.51
CA PHE A 97 -3.96 -3.08 4.32
C PHE A 97 -4.76 -4.30 3.84
N THR A 98 -4.18 -5.49 3.79
CA THR A 98 -4.92 -6.71 3.40
C THR A 98 -5.99 -7.08 4.43
N ASN A 99 -5.72 -6.90 5.73
CA ASN A 99 -6.73 -7.05 6.77
C ASN A 99 -7.87 -6.02 6.63
N PHE A 100 -7.55 -4.77 6.30
CA PHE A 100 -8.56 -3.77 5.95
C PHE A 100 -9.42 -4.24 4.76
N LEU A 101 -8.80 -4.72 3.69
CA LEU A 101 -9.54 -5.20 2.52
C LEU A 101 -10.49 -6.36 2.87
N LYS A 102 -10.06 -7.30 3.73
CA LYS A 102 -10.89 -8.40 4.23
C LYS A 102 -12.09 -7.92 5.04
N SER A 103 -11.91 -6.88 5.86
CA SER A 103 -13.03 -6.28 6.61
C SER A 103 -14.08 -5.59 5.73
N ARG A 104 -13.74 -5.27 4.46
CA ARG A 104 -14.63 -4.59 3.50
C ARG A 104 -15.25 -5.51 2.46
N GLY A 105 -14.90 -6.80 2.48
CA GLY A 105 -15.44 -7.78 1.55
C GLY A 105 -14.45 -8.91 1.28
N THR A 106 -14.85 -9.85 0.44
CA THR A 106 -14.05 -11.04 0.13
C THR A 106 -12.75 -10.66 -0.58
N VAL A 107 -11.64 -11.17 -0.06
CA VAL A 107 -10.32 -11.16 -0.69
C VAL A 107 -9.92 -12.62 -0.87
N THR A 108 -9.65 -13.05 -2.10
CA THR A 108 -9.25 -14.44 -2.34
C THR A 108 -7.80 -14.67 -1.89
N PRO A 109 -7.39 -15.93 -1.61
CA PRO A 109 -6.00 -16.23 -1.24
C PRO A 109 -4.99 -15.71 -2.28
N GLN A 110 -5.31 -15.81 -3.57
CA GLN A 110 -4.46 -15.32 -4.66
C GLN A 110 -4.31 -13.79 -4.63
N GLN A 111 -5.40 -13.07 -4.31
CA GLN A 111 -5.39 -11.62 -4.21
C GLN A 111 -4.57 -11.15 -3.00
N GLU A 112 -4.70 -11.84 -1.87
CA GLU A 112 -3.89 -11.57 -0.68
C GLU A 112 -2.40 -11.81 -0.96
N GLN A 113 -2.07 -12.95 -1.57
CA GLN A 113 -0.70 -13.26 -1.96
C GLN A 113 -0.12 -12.21 -2.92
N ALA A 114 -0.90 -11.72 -3.88
CA ALA A 114 -0.46 -10.65 -4.79
C ALA A 114 -0.14 -9.35 -4.05
N TRP A 115 -0.98 -8.94 -3.08
CA TRP A 115 -0.69 -7.76 -2.25
C TRP A 115 0.55 -7.94 -1.38
N MET A 116 0.76 -9.14 -0.83
CA MET A 116 1.96 -9.42 -0.02
C MET A 116 3.23 -9.44 -0.88
N GLN A 117 3.17 -9.97 -2.10
CA GLN A 117 4.29 -9.94 -3.03
C GLN A 117 4.64 -8.51 -3.46
N LEU A 118 3.63 -7.72 -3.82
CA LEU A 118 3.81 -6.30 -4.12
C LEU A 118 4.41 -5.56 -2.92
N GLY A 119 3.92 -5.84 -1.72
CA GLY A 119 4.42 -5.23 -0.50
C GLY A 119 5.86 -5.57 -0.17
N LYS A 120 6.29 -6.80 -0.48
CA LYS A 120 7.69 -7.22 -0.36
C LYS A 120 8.59 -6.40 -1.29
N THR A 121 8.23 -6.28 -2.56
CA THR A 121 9.00 -5.48 -3.53
C THR A 121 9.03 -3.99 -3.15
N PHE A 122 7.92 -3.47 -2.60
CA PHE A 122 7.87 -2.10 -2.08
C PHE A 122 8.83 -1.89 -0.92
N ASP A 123 8.81 -2.79 0.07
CA ASP A 123 9.70 -2.73 1.23
C ASP A 123 11.18 -2.84 0.84
N GLU A 124 11.52 -3.78 -0.04
CA GLU A 124 12.89 -3.92 -0.57
C GLU A 124 13.43 -2.60 -1.14
N GLU A 125 12.61 -1.89 -1.92
CA GLU A 125 12.98 -0.57 -2.47
C GLU A 125 13.08 0.50 -1.37
N CYS A 126 12.16 0.51 -0.41
CA CYS A 126 12.19 1.44 0.71
C CYS A 126 13.45 1.27 1.56
N GLN A 127 13.81 0.04 1.93
CA GLN A 127 15.00 -0.23 2.74
C GLN A 127 16.28 0.15 1.97
N SER A 128 16.37 -0.20 0.68
CA SER A 128 17.48 0.18 -0.18
C SER A 128 17.67 1.71 -0.24
N HIS A 129 16.56 2.46 -0.41
CA HIS A 129 16.60 3.91 -0.48
C HIS A 129 16.91 4.57 0.88
N LEU A 130 16.38 4.03 1.99
CA LEU A 130 16.74 4.48 3.33
C LEU A 130 18.24 4.32 3.60
N LYS A 131 18.81 3.17 3.23
CA LYS A 131 20.25 2.92 3.30
C LYS A 131 21.05 3.93 2.48
N ALA A 132 20.64 4.21 1.25
CA ALA A 132 21.29 5.20 0.38
C ALA A 132 21.24 6.62 0.96
N LEU A 133 20.20 6.96 1.72
CA LEU A 133 20.05 8.23 2.41
C LEU A 133 20.76 8.30 3.77
N GLY A 134 21.41 7.23 4.22
CA GLY A 134 22.03 7.15 5.55
C GLY A 134 21.02 7.17 6.70
N LEU A 135 19.80 6.67 6.46
CA LEU A 135 18.71 6.61 7.44
C LEU A 135 18.58 5.20 8.05
N PRO A 136 17.90 5.05 9.20
CA PRO A 136 17.59 3.74 9.78
C PRO A 136 16.89 2.83 8.76
N HIS A 137 17.36 1.58 8.65
CA HIS A 137 16.88 0.54 7.73
C HIS A 137 17.08 -0.84 8.36
N VAL A 138 16.41 -1.87 7.81
CA VAL A 138 16.50 -3.28 8.23
C VAL A 138 16.85 -4.20 7.07
#